data_AF-A0A2V9VM28-F1
#
_entry.id   AF-A0A2V9VM28-F1
#
_cell.length_a   1.000
_cell.length_b   1.000
_cell.length_c   1.000
_cell.angle_alpha   90.00
_cell.angle_beta   90.00
_cell.angle_gamma   90.00
#
_symmetry.space_group_name_H-M   'P 1'
#
loop_
_entity.id
_entity.type
_entity.pdbx_description
1 polymer ?
#
loop_
_entity_poly.entity_id
_entity_poly.type
_entity_poly.pdbx_seq_one_letter_code
_entity_poly.pdbx_strand_id
1 'polypeptide(L)'
;MKKLRVGILFGGRSGEHEVSLLSAASVVNAINKDKYEVVPIGITKEGRWLTAGAAEALLHGKPADESKHLRAGDPEATPGAAVLASGEAVVVPP
;
A
#
# COMPACT_ATOMS: atom_id res chain seq x y z
N MET A 1 16.13 -19.16 -7.91
CA MET A 1 15.84 -18.76 -6.51
C MET A 1 14.63 -17.85 -6.50
N LYS A 2 13.79 -17.89 -5.46
CA LYS A 2 12.64 -16.97 -5.31
C LYS A 2 13.16 -15.56 -4.97
N LYS A 3 12.66 -14.53 -5.65
CA LYS A 3 13.01 -13.13 -5.35
C LYS A 3 12.52 -12.76 -3.95
N LEU A 4 13.30 -11.95 -3.22
CA LEU A 4 12.87 -11.43 -1.93
C LEU A 4 11.88 -10.29 -2.15
N ARG A 5 10.74 -10.33 -1.46
CA ARG A 5 9.72 -9.27 -1.55
C ARG A 5 10.08 -8.12 -0.62
N VAL A 6 10.15 -6.90 -1.16
CA VAL A 6 10.54 -5.69 -0.43
C VAL A 6 9.41 -4.68 -0.52
N GLY A 7 8.79 -4.37 0.61
CA GLY A 7 7.81 -3.30 0.73
C GLY A 7 8.50 -1.94 0.86
N ILE A 8 8.18 -0.99 -0.02
CA ILE A 8 8.68 0.39 0.07
C ILE A 8 7.51 1.27 0.50
N LEU A 9 7.59 1.80 1.72
CA LEU A 9 6.59 2.68 2.32
C LEU A 9 7.00 4.15 2.15
N PHE A 10 6.09 4.99 1.68
CA PHE A 10 6.40 6.40 1.39
C PHE A 10 5.19 7.33 1.46
N GLY A 11 5.46 8.64 1.42
CA GLY A 11 4.46 9.70 1.53
C GLY A 11 4.16 10.07 2.99
N GLY A 12 2.89 10.17 3.33
CA GLY A 12 2.41 10.42 4.70
C GLY A 12 1.87 11.84 4.91
N ARG A 13 1.30 12.04 6.11
CA ARG A 13 0.74 13.32 6.58
C ARG A 13 1.84 14.21 7.16
N SER A 14 2.75 14.68 6.32
CA SER A 14 3.89 15.50 6.71
C SER A 14 4.22 16.56 5.65
N GLY A 15 4.90 17.64 6.07
CA GLY A 15 5.52 18.59 5.13
C GLY A 15 6.60 17.97 4.25
N GLU A 16 7.14 16.80 4.66
CA GLU A 16 8.13 16.04 3.91
C GLU A 16 7.53 15.02 2.93
N HIS A 17 6.20 15.06 2.70
CA HIS A 17 5.50 14.13 1.80
C HIS A 17 6.18 14.00 0.43
N GLU A 18 6.50 15.13 -0.20
CA GLU A 18 7.13 15.14 -1.53
C GLU A 18 8.57 14.61 -1.50
N VAL A 19 9.29 14.87 -0.42
CA VAL A 19 10.65 14.36 -0.21
C VAL A 19 10.63 12.84 -0.07
N SER A 20 9.64 12.31 0.64
CA SER A 20 9.44 10.86 0.79
C SER A 20 9.11 10.19 -0.56
N LEU A 21 8.27 10.82 -1.39
CA LEU A 21 7.98 10.32 -2.75
C LEU A 21 9.23 10.25 -3.62
N LEU A 22 10.02 11.33 -3.65
CA LEU A 22 11.25 11.38 -4.43
C LEU A 22 12.28 10.36 -3.96
N SER A 23 12.39 10.17 -2.63
CA SER A 23 13.27 9.18 -2.03
C SER A 23 12.86 7.75 -2.44
N ALA A 24 11.56 7.44 -2.35
CA ALA A 24 11.04 6.15 -2.75
C ALA A 24 11.24 5.87 -4.24
N ALA A 25 11.00 6.86 -5.10
CA ALA A 25 11.23 6.74 -6.54
C ALA A 25 12.71 6.42 -6.84
N SER A 26 13.62 7.08 -6.12
CA SER A 26 15.06 6.81 -6.25
C SER A 26 15.43 5.38 -5.84
N VAL A 27 14.87 4.88 -4.73
CA VAL A 27 15.09 3.49 -4.28
C VAL A 27 14.53 2.48 -5.29
N VAL A 28 13.30 2.68 -5.77
CA VAL A 28 12.63 1.81 -6.77
C VAL A 28 13.43 1.76 -8.08
N ASN A 29 14.05 2.86 -8.47
CA ASN A 29 14.87 2.93 -9.68
C ASN A 29 16.24 2.27 -9.51
N ALA A 30 16.84 2.35 -8.31
CA ALA A 30 18.18 1.84 -8.05
C ALA A 30 18.21 0.36 -7.61
N ILE A 31 17.10 -0.17 -7.07
CA ILE A 31 17.06 -1.53 -6.52
C ILE A 31 17.21 -2.60 -7.61
N ASN A 32 17.97 -3.65 -7.32
CA ASN A 32 18.17 -4.79 -8.24
C ASN A 32 16.87 -5.61 -8.38
N LYS A 33 16.17 -5.44 -9.51
CA LYS A 33 14.90 -6.11 -9.82
C LYS A 33 15.02 -7.60 -10.13
N ASP A 34 16.23 -8.11 -10.36
CA ASP A 34 16.48 -9.55 -10.51
C ASP A 34 16.52 -10.26 -9.15
N LYS A 35 16.96 -9.55 -8.12
CA LYS A 35 17.02 -10.06 -6.74
C LYS A 35 15.74 -9.79 -5.94
N TYR A 36 15.08 -8.66 -6.20
CA TYR A 36 13.96 -8.18 -5.39
C TYR A 36 12.67 -8.02 -6.19
N GLU A 37 11.55 -8.40 -5.58
CA GLU A 37 10.21 -8.06 -6.00
C GLU A 37 9.74 -6.86 -5.17
N VAL A 38 9.54 -5.71 -5.82
CA VAL A 38 9.22 -4.46 -5.13
C VAL A 38 7.72 -4.31 -4.99
N VAL A 39 7.26 -3.98 -3.77
CA VAL A 39 5.86 -3.70 -3.47
C VAL A 39 5.75 -2.27 -2.96
N PRO A 40 5.26 -1.31 -3.78
CA PRO A 40 5.07 0.06 -3.34
C PRO A 40 3.85 0.20 -2.44
N ILE A 41 4.00 0.96 -1.35
CA ILE A 41 2.95 1.27 -0.39
C ILE A 41 2.97 2.78 -0.15
N GLY A 42 1.96 3.48 -0.64
CA GLY A 42 1.86 4.93 -0.55
C GLY A 42 0.95 5.35 0.60
N ILE A 43 1.26 6.48 1.23
CA ILE A 43 0.35 7.16 2.17
C ILE A 43 0.08 8.57 1.64
N THR A 44 -1.19 8.95 1.45
CA THR A 44 -1.57 10.30 0.99
C THR A 44 -1.35 11.37 2.07
N LYS A 45 -1.47 12.65 1.70
CA LYS A 45 -1.38 13.78 2.66
C LYS A 45 -2.52 13.80 3.68
N GLU A 46 -3.61 13.09 3.40
CA GLU A 46 -4.76 12.87 4.28
C GLU A 46 -4.55 11.62 5.17
N GLY A 47 -3.49 10.84 4.92
CA GLY A 47 -3.14 9.64 5.66
C GLY A 47 -3.80 8.37 5.14
N ARG A 48 -4.32 8.39 3.91
CA ARG A 48 -4.88 7.19 3.31
C ARG A 48 -3.79 6.29 2.77
N TRP A 49 -3.93 5.00 3.04
CA TRP A 49 -3.02 3.98 2.56
C TRP A 49 -3.43 3.52 1.17
N LEU A 50 -2.45 3.44 0.28
CA LEU A 50 -2.59 3.05 -1.11
C LEU A 50 -1.65 1.88 -1.40
N THR A 51 -2.10 0.94 -2.22
CA THR A 51 -1.29 -0.20 -2.69
C THR A 51 -1.48 -0.40 -4.19
N ALA A 52 -0.68 -1.30 -4.77
CA ALA A 52 -0.75 -1.66 -6.19
C ALA A 52 -0.67 -0.42 -7.10
N GLY A 53 -1.49 -0.36 -8.15
CA GLY A 53 -1.45 0.72 -9.14
C GLY A 53 -1.70 2.13 -8.57
N ALA A 54 -2.43 2.26 -7.45
CA ALA A 54 -2.63 3.55 -6.80
C ALA A 54 -1.35 4.06 -6.10
N ALA A 55 -0.59 3.17 -5.48
CA ALA A 55 0.71 3.51 -4.91
C ALA A 55 1.73 3.85 -6.01
N GLU A 56 1.73 3.11 -7.12
CA GLU A 56 2.57 3.44 -8.29
C GLU A 56 2.20 4.79 -8.89
N ALA A 57 0.90 5.09 -9.05
CA ALA A 57 0.44 6.39 -9.52
C ALA A 57 0.94 7.53 -8.62
N LEU A 58 0.80 7.37 -7.30
CA LEU A 58 1.30 8.34 -6.32
C LEU A 58 2.83 8.53 -6.44
N LEU A 59 3.59 7.44 -6.55
CA LEU A 59 5.04 7.47 -6.71
C LEU A 59 5.48 8.28 -7.94
N HIS A 60 4.67 8.27 -9.00
CA HIS A 60 4.91 9.02 -10.23
C HIS A 60 4.28 10.42 -10.24
N GLY A 61 3.77 10.91 -9.10
CA GLY A 61 3.14 12.23 -8.99
C GLY A 61 1.81 12.34 -9.73
N LYS A 62 1.19 11.20 -10.09
CA LYS A 62 -0.17 11.19 -10.65
C LYS A 62 -1.17 11.19 -9.50
N PRO A 63 -2.35 11.83 -9.68
CA PRO A 63 -3.42 11.67 -8.72
C PRO A 63 -3.71 10.18 -8.58
N ALA A 64 -3.54 9.66 -7.36
CA ALA A 64 -3.87 8.28 -7.07
C ALA A 64 -5.37 8.11 -7.25
N ASP A 65 -5.77 7.09 -8.00
CA ASP A 65 -7.17 6.68 -7.98
C ASP A 65 -7.47 6.15 -6.58
N GLU A 66 -8.17 6.96 -5.79
CA GLU A 66 -8.51 6.65 -4.40
C GLU A 66 -9.56 5.54 -4.31
N SER A 67 -10.06 5.02 -5.43
CA SER A 67 -11.15 4.05 -5.50
C SER A 67 -10.90 2.74 -4.74
N LYS A 68 -9.66 2.42 -4.35
CA LYS A 68 -9.36 1.30 -3.44
C LYS A 68 -8.86 1.81 -2.09
N HIS A 69 -9.79 2.34 -1.31
CA HIS A 69 -9.58 2.67 0.08
C HIS A 69 -9.30 1.38 0.86
N LEU A 70 -8.04 1.12 1.22
CA LEU A 70 -7.73 0.04 2.15
C LEU A 70 -7.87 0.57 3.56
N ARG A 71 -9.06 0.42 4.15
CA ARG A 71 -9.26 0.61 5.59
C ARG A 71 -9.11 -0.75 6.27
N ALA A 72 -8.33 -0.79 7.34
CA ALA A 72 -8.35 -1.95 8.23
C ALA A 72 -9.78 -2.11 8.77
N GLY A 73 -10.38 -3.28 8.57
CA GLY A 73 -11.77 -3.52 8.96
C GLY A 73 -12.81 -3.18 7.89
N ASP A 74 -12.40 -2.88 6.65
CA ASP A 74 -13.34 -2.75 5.53
C ASP A 74 -13.91 -4.13 5.14
N PRO A 75 -15.24 -4.34 5.23
CA PRO A 75 -15.89 -5.60 4.86
C PRO A 75 -15.68 -5.99 3.39
N GLU A 76 -15.51 -5.02 2.48
CA GLU A 76 -15.32 -5.30 1.06
C GLU A 76 -13.87 -5.69 0.75
N ALA A 77 -12.91 -5.25 1.56
CA ALA A 77 -11.48 -5.47 1.32
C ALA A 77 -10.85 -6.54 2.23
N THR A 78 -11.51 -6.90 3.34
CA THR A 78 -10.96 -7.80 4.37
C THR A 78 -11.94 -8.92 4.70
N PRO A 79 -11.63 -10.20 4.38
CA PRO A 79 -12.55 -11.32 4.65
C PRO A 79 -13.00 -11.41 6.11
N GLY A 80 -12.11 -11.14 7.06
CA GLY A 80 -12.46 -11.13 8.48
C GLY A 80 -13.43 -10.00 8.85
N ALA A 81 -13.33 -8.84 8.21
CA ALA A 81 -14.27 -7.75 8.40
C ALA A 81 -15.62 -8.02 7.72
N ALA A 82 -15.62 -8.72 6.58
CA ALA A 82 -16.83 -9.17 5.90
C ALA A 82 -17.68 -10.06 6.81
N VAL A 83 -17.03 -11.03 7.46
CA VAL A 83 -17.66 -11.94 8.42
C VAL A 83 -18.20 -11.19 9.65
N LEU A 84 -17.43 -10.24 10.19
CA LEU A 84 -17.90 -9.41 11.30
C LEU A 84 -19.09 -8.52 10.91
N ALA A 85 -19.12 -8.01 9.67
CA ALA A 85 -20.20 -7.16 9.17
C ALA A 85 -21.48 -7.94 8.85
N SER A 86 -21.39 -9.20 8.41
CA SER A 86 -22.55 -10.07 8.18
C SER A 86 -23.22 -10.54 9.48
N GLY A 87 -22.49 -10.47 10.61
CA GLY A 87 -22.97 -10.93 11.90
C GLY A 87 -23.00 -12.46 12.04
N GLU A 88 -22.38 -13.19 11.12
CA GLU A 88 -22.27 -14.65 11.22
C GLU A 88 -21.16 -15.06 12.21
N ALA A 89 -21.51 -15.96 13.13
CA ALA A 89 -20.53 -16.55 14.02
C ALA A 89 -19.61 -17.51 13.22
N VAL A 90 -18.34 -17.12 13.05
CA VAL A 90 -17.31 -17.98 12.47
C VAL A 90 -16.33 -18.41 13.54
N VAL A 91 -16.11 -19.73 13.63
CA VAL A 91 -15.02 -20.31 14.43
C VAL A 91 -13.73 -20.13 13.65
N VAL A 92 -12.85 -19.25 14.12
CA VAL A 92 -11.51 -19.08 13.53
C VAL A 92 -10.61 -20.18 14.13
N PRO A 93 -10.12 -21.15 13.36
CA PRO A 93 -9.17 -22.14 13.87
C PRO A 93 -7.84 -21.45 14.27
N PRO A 94 -7.11 -22.02 15.24
CA PRO A 94 -5.85 -21.44 15.75
C PRO A 94 -4.74 -21.40 14.70
#